data_AF-A0A818AWW2-F1
#
_entry.id   AF-A0A818AWW2-F1
#
_cell.length_a   1.000
_cell.length_b   1.000
_cell.length_c   1.000
_cell.angle_alpha   90.00
_cell.angle_beta   90.00
_cell.angle_gamma   90.00
#
_symmetry.space_group_name_H-M   'P 1'
#
loop_
_entity.id
_entity.type
_entity.pdbx_description
1 polymer ?
#
loop_
_entity_poly.entity_id
_entity_poly.type
_entity_poly.pdbx_seq_one_letter_code
_entity_poly.pdbx_strand_id
1 'polypeptide(L)'
;MEREQKEKEGESSKRAINIGTIASIVVGLSGSGSVLIFVLHLIATECTTESERSSRFVLLGAITTSISAVASFVIGYYISWRGFTDLFWIALMLQLMSIVVGLRFINPSQFIVETSATLECKNDCLSSSPSANNVYIRKPSKLWAEFFEVFTVFAFNRRSRKKSISLYLTLLAFAVYIFTSSSMSVLLWYLLSVPFCWSSKEIGNYSAVSAVASAVLRLVGIEALTKLGASDPLVCAISHILFCGSVVWTAFAQHNWAIYVTLLISPFTMYQGSLTWSMISKWLEPHERSHAFTFVTETNVIMIAAGGSFFNWLYAPTIVHNRKFTFLLAAGLNIIPFILNM
;
A
#
# COMPACT_ATOMS: atom_id res chain seq x y z
N MET A 1 -7.60 29.78 -36.90
CA MET A 1 -6.88 28.49 -37.00
C MET A 1 -5.96 28.20 -35.82
N GLU A 2 -4.76 28.80 -35.65
CA GLU A 2 -3.84 28.39 -34.56
C GLU A 2 -4.36 28.72 -33.14
N ARG A 3 -5.06 29.85 -32.96
CA ARG A 3 -5.73 30.18 -31.68
C ARG A 3 -6.90 29.25 -31.37
N GLU A 4 -7.75 28.96 -32.35
CA GLU A 4 -8.88 28.03 -32.18
C GLU A 4 -8.41 26.59 -31.90
N GLN A 5 -7.28 26.18 -32.47
CA GLN A 5 -6.68 24.88 -32.21
C GLN A 5 -6.13 24.78 -30.78
N LYS A 6 -5.42 25.81 -30.30
CA LYS A 6 -4.99 25.91 -28.88
C LYS A 6 -6.17 25.97 -27.91
N GLU A 7 -7.26 26.63 -28.28
CA GLU A 7 -8.45 26.74 -27.45
C GLU A 7 -9.19 25.40 -27.35
N LYS A 8 -9.34 24.68 -28.47
CA LYS A 8 -9.88 23.30 -28.50
C LYS A 8 -9.01 22.31 -27.73
N GLU A 9 -7.68 22.40 -27.86
CA GLU A 9 -6.75 21.58 -27.08
C GLU A 9 -6.84 21.89 -25.58
N GLY A 10 -6.94 23.17 -25.22
CA GLY A 10 -7.15 23.61 -23.84
C GLY A 10 -8.48 23.12 -23.25
N GLU A 11 -9.56 23.16 -24.02
CA GLU A 11 -10.87 22.67 -23.60
C GLU A 11 -10.89 21.14 -23.45
N SER A 12 -10.28 20.41 -24.39
CA SER A 12 -10.11 18.97 -24.32
C SER A 12 -9.29 18.54 -23.09
N SER A 13 -8.21 19.27 -22.79
CA SER A 13 -7.37 19.02 -21.61
C SER A 13 -8.17 19.24 -20.31
N LYS A 14 -8.92 20.34 -20.19
CA LYS A 14 -9.79 20.60 -19.04
C LYS A 14 -10.84 19.51 -18.84
N ARG A 15 -11.47 19.05 -19.92
CA ARG A 15 -12.46 17.96 -19.86
C ARG A 15 -11.82 16.65 -19.38
N ALA A 16 -10.64 16.30 -19.89
CA ALA A 16 -9.92 15.10 -19.46
C ALA A 16 -9.55 15.14 -17.97
N ILE A 17 -9.07 16.30 -17.49
CA ILE A 17 -8.76 16.51 -16.07
C ILE A 17 -10.02 16.30 -15.21
N ASN A 18 -11.14 16.94 -15.57
CA ASN A 18 -12.39 16.83 -14.82
C ASN A 18 -12.89 15.37 -14.75
N ILE A 19 -12.86 14.63 -15.86
CA ILE A 19 -13.27 13.22 -15.90
C ILE A 19 -12.35 12.39 -14.98
N GLY A 20 -11.03 12.61 -15.05
CA GLY A 20 -10.06 11.91 -14.20
C GLY A 20 -10.27 12.18 -12.70
N THR A 21 -10.60 13.43 -12.33
CA THR A 21 -10.91 13.79 -10.94
C THR A 21 -12.19 13.11 -10.45
N ILE A 22 -13.26 13.12 -11.25
CA ILE A 22 -14.52 12.44 -10.88
C ILE A 22 -14.29 10.95 -10.70
N ALA A 23 -13.60 10.29 -11.63
CA ALA A 23 -13.27 8.88 -11.52
C ALA A 23 -12.47 8.57 -10.24
N SER A 24 -11.50 9.42 -9.90
CA SER A 24 -10.70 9.27 -8.67
C SER A 24 -11.54 9.40 -7.40
N ILE A 25 -12.52 10.31 -7.39
CA ILE A 25 -13.46 10.44 -6.26
C ILE A 25 -14.29 9.17 -6.12
N VAL A 26 -14.84 8.64 -7.22
CA VAL A 26 -15.64 7.41 -7.19
C VAL A 26 -14.81 6.23 -6.67
N VAL A 27 -13.59 6.05 -7.17
CA VAL A 27 -12.67 4.99 -6.72
C VAL A 27 -12.29 5.16 -5.24
N GLY A 28 -12.09 6.40 -4.80
CA GLY A 28 -11.81 6.73 -3.39
C GLY A 28 -12.97 6.38 -2.48
N LEU A 29 -14.20 6.77 -2.85
CA LEU A 29 -15.41 6.47 -2.08
C LEU A 29 -15.75 4.98 -2.03
N SER A 30 -15.35 4.20 -3.04
CA SER A 30 -15.53 2.75 -3.04
C SER A 30 -14.44 1.98 -2.26
N GLY A 31 -13.51 2.67 -1.60
CA GLY A 31 -12.46 2.05 -0.77
C GLY A 31 -11.21 1.60 -1.53
N SER A 32 -11.16 1.75 -2.86
CA SER A 32 -10.02 1.39 -3.72
C SER A 32 -9.54 -0.07 -3.53
N GLY A 33 -8.38 -0.42 -4.08
CA GLY A 33 -7.70 -1.70 -3.81
C GLY A 33 -7.23 -1.85 -2.36
N SER A 34 -7.16 -0.76 -1.59
CA SER A 34 -6.73 -0.77 -0.19
C SER A 34 -7.63 -1.63 0.70
N VAL A 35 -8.96 -1.61 0.48
CA VAL A 35 -9.91 -2.46 1.22
C VAL A 35 -9.67 -3.95 0.94
N LEU A 36 -9.39 -4.32 -0.32
CA LEU A 36 -9.08 -5.71 -0.67
C LEU A 36 -7.78 -6.18 0.00
N ILE A 37 -6.75 -5.33 -0.01
CA ILE A 37 -5.49 -5.60 0.68
C ILE A 37 -5.73 -5.77 2.18
N PHE A 38 -6.51 -4.89 2.80
CA PHE A 38 -6.89 -4.99 4.21
C PHE A 38 -7.57 -6.33 4.54
N VAL A 39 -8.57 -6.73 3.74
CA VAL A 39 -9.27 -8.03 3.92
C VAL A 39 -8.30 -9.21 3.81
N LEU A 40 -7.39 -9.19 2.83
CA LEU A 40 -6.38 -10.23 2.69
C LEU A 40 -5.42 -10.28 3.89
N HIS A 41 -5.06 -9.12 4.47
CA HIS A 41 -4.21 -9.05 5.66
C HIS A 41 -4.92 -9.59 6.91
N LEU A 42 -6.23 -9.37 7.04
CA LEU A 42 -7.04 -9.97 8.11
C LEU A 42 -7.07 -11.49 8.01
N ILE A 43 -7.44 -12.02 6.83
CA ILE A 43 -7.47 -13.47 6.57
C ILE A 43 -6.09 -14.08 6.83
N ALA A 44 -5.03 -13.45 6.33
CA ALA A 44 -3.66 -13.93 6.56
C ALA A 44 -3.31 -13.95 8.06
N THR A 45 -3.82 -13.01 8.86
CA THR A 45 -3.55 -12.97 10.31
C THR A 45 -4.26 -14.07 11.07
N GLU A 46 -5.50 -14.40 10.67
CA GLU A 46 -6.30 -15.47 11.28
C GLU A 46 -5.77 -16.86 10.93
N CYS A 47 -5.32 -17.06 9.68
CA CYS A 47 -4.82 -18.35 9.22
C CYS A 47 -3.36 -18.64 9.58
N THR A 48 -2.64 -17.73 10.26
CA THR A 48 -1.19 -17.87 10.51
C THR A 48 -0.80 -17.81 11.98
N THR A 49 0.14 -18.68 12.34
CA THR A 49 0.79 -18.71 13.67
C THR A 49 1.80 -17.56 13.79
N GLU A 50 2.07 -17.10 15.02
CA GLU A 50 2.91 -15.92 15.26
C GLU A 50 4.35 -16.06 14.72
N SER A 51 4.89 -17.29 14.70
CA SER A 51 6.24 -17.58 14.21
C SER A 51 6.35 -17.47 12.68
N GLU A 52 5.30 -17.79 11.94
CA GLU A 52 5.30 -17.75 10.46
C GLU A 52 4.71 -16.45 9.89
N ARG A 53 4.06 -15.65 10.73
CA ARG A 53 3.27 -14.48 10.30
C ARG A 53 4.06 -13.51 9.42
N SER A 54 5.29 -13.17 9.79
CA SER A 54 6.14 -12.25 9.02
C SER A 54 6.40 -12.78 7.60
N SER A 55 6.76 -14.06 7.46
CA SER A 55 7.01 -14.68 6.14
C SER A 55 5.76 -14.74 5.28
N ARG A 56 4.59 -14.98 5.89
CA ARG A 56 3.30 -15.06 5.18
C ARG A 56 2.84 -13.70 4.65
N PHE A 57 3.04 -12.62 5.40
CA PHE A 57 2.77 -11.27 4.91
C PHE A 57 3.68 -10.89 3.74
N VAL A 58 4.96 -11.26 3.80
CA VAL A 58 5.89 -11.03 2.67
C VAL A 58 5.48 -11.87 1.46
N LEU A 59 5.06 -13.13 1.63
CA LEU A 59 4.54 -13.99 0.56
C LEU A 59 3.31 -13.39 -0.12
N LEU A 60 2.34 -12.92 0.66
CA LEU A 60 1.15 -12.26 0.12
C LEU A 60 1.53 -11.02 -0.71
N GLY A 61 2.46 -10.22 -0.21
CA GLY A 61 3.04 -9.09 -0.94
C GLY A 61 3.76 -9.49 -2.24
N ALA A 62 4.47 -10.61 -2.24
CA ALA A 62 5.17 -11.11 -3.43
C ALA A 62 4.21 -11.63 -4.51
N ILE A 63 3.14 -12.33 -4.13
CA ILE A 63 2.11 -12.83 -5.06
C ILE A 63 1.41 -11.66 -5.76
N THR A 64 0.93 -10.70 -4.98
CA THR A 64 0.26 -9.49 -5.51
C THR A 64 1.18 -8.73 -6.47
N THR A 65 2.47 -8.62 -6.14
CA THR A 65 3.46 -7.96 -7.00
C THR A 65 3.74 -8.75 -8.28
N SER A 66 3.73 -10.08 -8.24
CA SER A 66 3.95 -10.93 -9.43
C SER A 66 2.85 -10.75 -10.46
N ILE A 67 1.60 -10.63 -10.02
CA ILE A 67 0.46 -10.35 -10.91
C ILE A 67 0.63 -8.97 -11.57
N SER A 68 1.05 -7.97 -10.80
CA SER A 68 1.36 -6.62 -11.32
C SER A 68 2.48 -6.61 -12.35
N ALA A 69 3.43 -7.56 -12.29
CA ALA A 69 4.51 -7.68 -13.26
C ALA A 69 3.99 -7.99 -14.67
N VAL A 70 3.12 -9.00 -14.78
CA VAL A 70 2.53 -9.41 -16.06
C VAL A 70 1.67 -8.29 -16.63
N ALA A 71 0.85 -7.66 -15.78
CA ALA A 71 0.02 -6.53 -16.19
C ALA A 71 0.86 -5.36 -16.72
N SER A 72 1.92 -4.97 -16.01
CA SER A 72 2.78 -3.83 -16.41
C SER A 72 3.49 -4.07 -17.74
N PHE A 73 3.96 -5.29 -17.98
CA PHE A 73 4.57 -5.67 -19.25
C PHE A 73 3.56 -5.53 -20.40
N VAL A 74 2.39 -6.14 -20.26
CA VAL A 74 1.33 -6.10 -21.30
C VAL A 74 0.88 -4.66 -21.57
N ILE A 75 0.68 -3.86 -20.51
CA ILE A 75 0.25 -2.46 -20.61
C ILE A 75 1.27 -1.64 -21.39
N GLY A 76 2.58 -1.76 -21.12
CA GLY A 76 3.62 -0.99 -21.82
C GLY A 76 3.64 -1.21 -23.33
N TYR A 77 3.53 -2.47 -23.76
CA TYR A 77 3.44 -2.81 -25.19
C TYR A 77 2.11 -2.37 -25.80
N TYR A 78 1.00 -2.53 -25.07
CA TYR A 78 -0.32 -2.14 -25.53
C TYR A 78 -0.41 -0.63 -25.78
N ILE A 79 0.12 0.19 -24.86
CA ILE A 79 0.16 1.66 -25.02
C ILE A 79 0.90 2.03 -26.30
N SER A 80 2.04 1.38 -26.58
CA SER A 80 2.79 1.67 -27.80
C SER A 80 2.05 1.28 -29.08
N TRP A 81 1.11 0.33 -29.02
CA TRP A 81 0.38 -0.15 -30.19
C TRP A 81 -0.89 0.64 -30.46
N ARG A 82 -1.74 0.83 -29.44
CA ARG A 82 -3.11 1.35 -29.61
C ARG A 82 -3.43 2.57 -28.73
N GLY A 83 -2.45 3.04 -27.96
CA GLY A 83 -2.63 4.15 -27.02
C GLY A 83 -3.33 3.74 -25.72
N PHE A 84 -3.78 4.73 -24.96
CA PHE A 84 -4.25 4.55 -23.58
C PHE A 84 -5.74 4.23 -23.44
N THR A 85 -6.58 4.64 -24.41
CA THR A 85 -8.04 4.68 -24.25
C THR A 85 -8.65 3.30 -23.97
N ASP A 86 -8.19 2.27 -24.66
CA ASP A 86 -8.76 0.92 -24.53
C ASP A 86 -8.41 0.26 -23.20
N LEU A 87 -7.33 0.69 -22.53
CA LEU A 87 -6.91 0.15 -21.24
C LEU A 87 -7.95 0.42 -20.15
N PHE A 88 -8.67 1.54 -20.23
CA PHE A 88 -9.75 1.84 -19.28
C PHE A 88 -10.91 0.85 -19.41
N TRP A 89 -11.26 0.46 -20.63
CA TRP A 89 -12.29 -0.55 -20.88
C TRP A 89 -11.85 -1.93 -20.44
N ILE A 90 -10.60 -2.31 -20.72
CA ILE A 90 -10.03 -3.59 -20.26
C ILE A 90 -10.02 -3.65 -18.74
N ALA A 91 -9.59 -2.58 -18.07
CA ALA A 91 -9.59 -2.50 -16.60
C ALA A 91 -11.01 -2.64 -16.02
N LEU A 92 -12.01 -1.98 -16.64
CA LEU A 92 -13.41 -2.11 -16.24
C LEU A 92 -13.90 -3.56 -16.36
N MET A 93 -13.59 -4.23 -17.47
CA MET A 93 -13.99 -5.63 -17.69
C MET A 93 -13.34 -6.59 -16.71
N LEU A 94 -12.05 -6.40 -16.42
CA LEU A 94 -11.35 -7.19 -15.40
C LEU A 94 -11.95 -6.98 -14.00
N GLN A 95 -12.33 -5.74 -13.67
CA GLN A 95 -12.96 -5.43 -12.39
C GLN A 95 -14.37 -6.04 -12.27
N LEU A 96 -15.15 -6.05 -13.35
CA LEU A 96 -16.44 -6.75 -13.37
C LEU A 96 -16.26 -8.26 -13.23
N MET A 97 -15.25 -8.82 -13.89
CA MET A 97 -14.92 -10.24 -13.77
C MET A 97 -14.51 -10.62 -12.33
N SER A 98 -13.72 -9.78 -11.66
CA SER A 98 -13.32 -10.03 -10.26
C SER A 98 -14.51 -10.04 -9.31
N ILE A 99 -15.51 -9.17 -9.53
CA ILE A 99 -16.77 -9.17 -8.78
C ILE A 99 -17.53 -10.48 -9.00
N VAL A 100 -17.66 -10.94 -10.26
CA VAL A 100 -18.35 -12.21 -10.57
C VAL A 100 -17.66 -13.39 -9.92
N VAL A 101 -16.32 -13.45 -9.97
CA VAL A 101 -15.53 -14.49 -9.28
C VAL A 101 -15.77 -14.41 -7.77
N GLY A 102 -15.71 -13.21 -7.18
CA GLY A 102 -15.99 -13.02 -5.76
C GLY A 102 -17.37 -13.55 -5.35
N LEU A 103 -18.42 -13.20 -6.10
CA LEU A 103 -19.79 -13.66 -5.83
C LEU A 103 -19.98 -15.18 -5.98
N ARG A 104 -19.18 -15.83 -6.82
CA ARG A 104 -19.30 -17.28 -7.10
C ARG A 104 -18.47 -18.15 -6.17
N PHE A 105 -17.28 -17.69 -5.78
CA PHE A 105 -16.30 -18.50 -5.05
C PHE A 105 -16.20 -18.14 -3.58
N ILE A 106 -16.54 -16.91 -3.19
CA ILE A 106 -16.55 -16.50 -1.78
C ILE A 106 -17.91 -16.86 -1.20
N ASN A 107 -17.98 -18.00 -0.52
CA ASN A 107 -19.18 -18.37 0.22
C ASN A 107 -19.33 -17.43 1.42
N PRO A 108 -20.46 -16.68 1.55
CA PRO A 108 -20.66 -15.75 2.65
C PRO A 108 -20.68 -16.43 4.03
N SER A 109 -20.92 -17.75 4.08
CA SER A 109 -20.89 -18.54 5.31
C SER A 109 -19.51 -18.63 5.97
N GLN A 110 -18.41 -18.42 5.24
CA GLN A 110 -17.06 -18.46 5.82
C GLN A 110 -16.67 -17.16 6.54
N PHE A 111 -17.33 -16.04 6.23
CA PHE A 111 -17.01 -14.71 6.78
C PHE A 111 -17.89 -14.29 7.95
N ILE A 112 -19.07 -14.90 8.11
CA ILE A 112 -20.07 -14.53 9.13
C ILE A 112 -19.74 -15.12 10.52
N VAL A 113 -18.87 -16.13 10.60
CA VAL A 113 -18.65 -16.93 11.83
C VAL A 113 -18.10 -16.11 13.01
N GLU A 114 -17.34 -15.04 12.78
CA GLU A 114 -16.75 -14.26 13.89
C GLU A 114 -17.71 -13.25 14.54
N THR A 115 -18.73 -12.79 13.81
CA THR A 115 -19.78 -11.91 14.39
C THR A 115 -20.76 -12.73 15.23
N SER A 116 -20.99 -14.00 14.89
CA SER A 116 -21.83 -14.91 15.69
C SER A 116 -21.09 -15.54 16.86
N ALA A 117 -19.80 -15.90 16.75
CA ALA A 117 -19.05 -16.51 17.85
C ALA A 117 -18.84 -15.56 19.04
N THR A 118 -18.69 -14.25 18.78
CA THR A 118 -18.64 -13.22 19.83
C THR A 118 -20.01 -12.91 20.45
N LEU A 119 -21.11 -13.24 19.75
CA LEU A 119 -22.48 -13.14 20.28
C LEU A 119 -22.89 -14.39 21.07
N GLU A 120 -22.46 -15.59 20.66
CA GLU A 120 -22.74 -16.85 21.35
C GLU A 120 -22.01 -16.92 22.70
N CYS A 121 -20.73 -16.54 22.76
CA CYS A 121 -19.97 -16.54 24.02
C CYS A 121 -20.50 -15.51 25.04
N LYS A 122 -21.22 -14.47 24.57
CA LYS A 122 -21.86 -13.49 25.45
C LYS A 122 -23.27 -13.93 25.89
N ASN A 123 -23.94 -14.79 25.13
CA ASN A 123 -25.25 -15.33 25.45
C ASN A 123 -25.18 -16.54 26.40
N ASP A 124 -24.08 -17.29 26.43
CA ASP A 124 -23.90 -18.42 27.36
C ASP A 124 -23.73 -17.98 28.82
N CYS A 125 -23.37 -16.72 29.08
CA CYS A 125 -23.32 -16.16 30.43
C CYS A 125 -24.66 -15.53 30.88
N LEU A 126 -25.66 -15.46 30.00
CA LEU A 126 -26.89 -14.69 30.25
C LEU A 126 -28.15 -15.40 29.71
N SER A 127 -28.22 -16.73 29.79
CA SER A 127 -29.39 -17.49 29.37
C SER A 127 -30.36 -17.73 30.54
N SER A 128 -31.21 -16.74 30.81
CA SER A 128 -32.55 -17.01 31.32
C SER A 128 -33.61 -16.21 30.56
N SER A 129 -34.41 -16.97 29.80
CA SER A 129 -35.70 -16.65 29.17
C SER A 129 -35.71 -16.29 27.67
N PRO A 130 -36.64 -16.87 26.87
CA PRO A 130 -36.61 -16.86 25.41
C PRO A 130 -37.53 -15.80 24.80
N SER A 131 -37.24 -15.38 23.56
CA SER A 131 -38.20 -15.39 22.43
C SER A 131 -37.89 -14.32 21.37
N ALA A 132 -38.13 -14.73 20.12
CA ALA A 132 -38.51 -13.95 18.94
C ALA A 132 -37.44 -13.15 18.17
N ASN A 133 -37.07 -13.74 17.02
CA ASN A 133 -37.04 -13.11 15.68
C ASN A 133 -36.93 -11.59 15.67
N ASN A 134 -35.71 -11.07 15.62
CA ASN A 134 -35.47 -9.70 15.18
C ASN A 134 -34.28 -9.68 14.23
N VAL A 135 -34.58 -9.35 12.97
CA VAL A 135 -33.59 -8.88 11.99
C VAL A 135 -32.89 -7.68 12.62
N TYR A 136 -31.61 -7.84 12.96
CA TYR A 136 -30.81 -6.83 13.66
C TYR A 136 -30.63 -5.58 12.80
N ILE A 137 -31.56 -4.63 12.90
CA ILE A 137 -31.32 -3.24 12.49
C ILE A 137 -30.26 -2.68 13.43
N ARG A 138 -29.02 -2.58 12.94
CA ARG A 138 -27.85 -2.11 13.70
C ARG A 138 -28.13 -0.69 14.19
N LYS A 139 -28.30 -0.50 15.51
CA LYS A 139 -28.56 0.82 16.10
C LYS A 139 -27.44 1.79 15.72
N PRO A 140 -27.75 3.03 15.28
CA PRO A 140 -26.73 4.00 14.88
C PRO A 140 -25.72 4.31 15.99
N SER A 141 -26.14 4.26 17.27
CA SER A 141 -25.24 4.43 18.42
C SER A 141 -24.12 3.39 18.49
N LYS A 142 -24.34 2.16 18.00
CA LYS A 142 -23.33 1.10 17.99
C LYS A 142 -22.30 1.30 16.86
N LEU A 143 -22.73 1.84 15.72
CA LEU A 143 -21.82 2.21 14.62
C LEU A 143 -20.87 3.34 15.03
N TRP A 144 -21.39 4.37 15.70
CA TRP A 144 -20.54 5.46 16.22
C TRP A 144 -19.53 4.96 17.26
N ALA A 145 -19.93 4.05 18.15
CA ALA A 145 -19.01 3.46 19.12
C ALA A 145 -17.88 2.65 18.45
N GLU A 146 -18.20 1.81 17.45
CA GLU A 146 -17.20 1.06 16.67
C GLU A 146 -16.26 2.00 15.89
N PHE A 147 -16.78 3.09 15.33
CA PHE A 147 -15.96 4.11 14.67
C PHE A 147 -14.98 4.79 15.63
N PHE A 148 -15.42 5.16 16.83
CA PHE A 148 -14.52 5.74 17.84
C PHE A 148 -13.50 4.74 18.36
N GLU A 149 -13.82 3.44 18.42
CA GLU A 149 -12.87 2.38 18.78
C GLU A 149 -11.66 2.32 17.84
N VAL A 150 -11.84 2.63 16.55
CA VAL A 150 -10.71 2.73 15.59
C VAL A 150 -9.69 3.78 16.03
N PHE A 151 -10.14 4.91 16.56
CA PHE A 151 -9.25 5.99 17.02
C PHE A 151 -8.69 5.75 18.43
N THR A 152 -9.32 4.90 19.24
CA THR A 152 -8.90 4.62 20.63
C THR A 152 -8.14 3.31 20.79
N VAL A 153 -8.04 2.48 19.75
CA VAL A 153 -7.35 1.17 19.78
C VAL A 153 -5.88 1.28 20.21
N PHE A 154 -5.21 2.40 19.93
CA PHE A 154 -3.82 2.64 20.35
C PHE A 154 -3.69 3.38 21.68
N ALA A 155 -4.79 3.63 22.41
CA ALA A 155 -4.77 4.40 23.64
C ALA A 155 -3.80 3.83 24.68
N PHE A 156 -3.01 4.74 25.28
CA PHE A 156 -1.89 4.39 26.16
C PHE A 156 -2.30 3.53 27.37
N ASN A 157 -3.52 3.71 27.86
CA ASN A 157 -4.05 3.06 29.06
C ASN A 157 -4.49 1.61 28.85
N ARG A 158 -4.54 1.11 27.61
CA ARG A 158 -4.96 -0.28 27.32
C ARG A 158 -3.84 -1.30 27.55
N ARG A 159 -2.58 -0.86 27.61
CA ARG A 159 -1.41 -1.76 27.59
C ARG A 159 -0.29 -1.22 28.49
N SER A 160 0.72 -2.05 28.73
CA SER A 160 1.92 -1.60 29.44
C SER A 160 2.62 -0.49 28.67
N ARG A 161 3.25 0.43 29.41
CA ARG A 161 3.99 1.59 28.86
C ARG A 161 4.91 1.21 27.70
N LYS A 162 5.66 0.11 27.84
CA LYS A 162 6.60 -0.39 26.82
C LYS A 162 5.89 -0.81 25.53
N LYS A 163 4.78 -1.54 25.62
CA LYS A 163 3.99 -1.98 24.46
C LYS A 163 3.35 -0.79 23.75
N SER A 164 2.76 0.13 24.51
CA SER A 164 2.16 1.35 23.96
C SER A 164 3.19 2.19 23.20
N ILE A 165 4.37 2.44 23.79
CA ILE A 165 5.46 3.16 23.10
C ILE A 165 5.89 2.43 21.82
N SER A 166 6.07 1.10 21.87
CA SER A 166 6.49 0.32 20.69
C SER A 166 5.47 0.41 19.55
N LEU A 167 4.17 0.38 19.86
CA LEU A 167 3.10 0.56 18.87
C LEU A 167 3.13 1.95 18.23
N TYR A 168 3.27 3.01 19.04
CA TYR A 168 3.36 4.38 18.52
C TYR A 168 4.59 4.60 17.65
N LEU A 169 5.76 4.07 18.06
CA LEU A 169 6.98 4.13 17.25
C LEU A 169 6.81 3.39 15.92
N THR A 170 6.22 2.19 15.94
CA THR A 170 5.95 1.39 14.73
C THR A 170 5.02 2.13 13.77
N LEU A 171 3.93 2.71 14.30
CA LEU A 171 2.95 3.44 13.51
C LEU A 171 3.52 4.73 12.93
N LEU A 172 4.31 5.46 13.71
CA LEU A 172 4.99 6.67 13.23
C LEU A 172 6.05 6.34 12.17
N ALA A 173 6.84 5.29 12.38
CA ALA A 173 7.80 4.81 11.40
C ALA A 173 7.11 4.41 10.09
N PHE A 174 5.99 3.69 10.18
CA PHE A 174 5.17 3.34 9.03
C PHE A 174 4.62 4.57 8.31
N ALA A 175 4.01 5.52 9.04
CA ALA A 175 3.43 6.72 8.44
C ALA A 175 4.49 7.55 7.69
N VAL A 176 5.64 7.79 8.32
CA VAL A 176 6.75 8.54 7.69
C VAL A 176 7.32 7.77 6.51
N TYR A 177 7.47 6.45 6.61
CA TYR A 177 7.92 5.61 5.49
C TYR A 177 6.98 5.67 4.28
N ILE A 178 5.66 5.56 4.50
CA ILE A 178 4.69 5.64 3.41
C ILE A 178 4.72 7.03 2.76
N PHE A 179 4.83 8.09 3.58
CA PHE A 179 5.00 9.44 3.08
C PHE A 179 6.26 9.58 2.21
N THR A 180 7.44 9.15 2.71
CA THR A 180 8.72 9.28 1.99
C THR A 180 8.82 8.38 0.76
N SER A 181 8.33 7.15 0.83
CA SER A 181 8.29 6.22 -0.30
C SER A 181 7.40 6.72 -1.44
N SER A 182 6.42 7.57 -1.14
CA SER A 182 5.60 8.24 -2.15
C SER A 182 6.38 9.22 -3.03
N SER A 183 7.64 9.53 -2.70
CA SER A 183 8.57 10.21 -3.61
C SER A 183 8.77 9.46 -4.93
N MET A 184 8.61 8.13 -4.94
CA MET A 184 8.66 7.34 -6.17
C MET A 184 7.53 7.64 -7.15
N SER A 185 6.47 8.36 -6.74
CA SER A 185 5.44 8.85 -7.66
C SER A 185 5.97 9.79 -8.75
N VAL A 186 7.11 10.46 -8.50
CA VAL A 186 7.76 11.34 -9.49
C VAL A 186 8.66 10.58 -10.46
N LEU A 187 8.91 9.29 -10.22
CA LEU A 187 9.85 8.48 -11.00
C LEU A 187 9.44 8.42 -12.48
N LEU A 188 8.15 8.33 -12.79
CA LEU A 188 7.67 8.33 -14.17
C LEU A 188 8.10 9.59 -14.91
N TRP A 189 7.84 10.77 -14.34
CA TRP A 189 8.26 12.05 -14.92
C TRP A 189 9.79 12.17 -15.02
N TYR A 190 10.49 11.62 -14.04
CA TYR A 190 11.94 11.58 -14.03
C TYR A 190 12.52 10.73 -15.18
N LEU A 191 11.88 9.59 -15.51
CA LEU A 191 12.31 8.69 -16.58
C LEU A 191 11.88 9.18 -17.97
N LEU A 192 10.78 9.94 -18.06
CA LEU A 192 10.34 10.59 -19.31
C LEU A 192 11.21 11.81 -19.68
N SER A 193 11.99 12.35 -18.73
CA SER A 193 12.86 13.50 -18.96
C SER A 193 14.30 13.10 -19.29
N VAL A 194 15.06 14.06 -19.87
CA VAL A 194 16.48 13.90 -20.19
C VAL A 194 17.26 13.53 -18.91
N PRO A 195 18.20 12.56 -18.96
CA PRO A 195 18.75 11.90 -20.15
C PRO A 195 18.09 10.56 -20.51
N PHE A 196 17.06 10.12 -19.79
CA PHE A 196 16.47 8.78 -19.96
C PHE A 196 15.52 8.73 -21.15
N CYS A 197 14.56 9.67 -21.21
CA CYS A 197 13.56 9.77 -22.28
C CYS A 197 12.91 8.43 -22.64
N TRP A 198 12.52 7.65 -21.62
CA TRP A 198 11.98 6.30 -21.82
C TRP A 198 10.66 6.30 -22.58
N SER A 199 10.53 5.35 -23.49
CA SER A 199 9.27 4.98 -24.13
C SER A 199 8.35 4.21 -23.20
N SER A 200 7.07 4.08 -23.57
CA SER A 200 6.10 3.25 -22.83
C SER A 200 6.52 1.79 -22.71
N LYS A 201 7.23 1.25 -23.71
CA LYS A 201 7.79 -0.11 -23.67
C LYS A 201 8.89 -0.23 -22.61
N GLU A 202 9.80 0.73 -22.53
CA GLU A 202 10.87 0.73 -21.54
C GLU A 202 10.32 0.85 -20.11
N ILE A 203 9.33 1.71 -19.91
CA ILE A 203 8.61 1.83 -18.63
C ILE A 203 7.94 0.50 -18.26
N GLY A 204 7.19 -0.10 -19.21
CA GLY A 204 6.52 -1.38 -18.98
C GLY A 204 7.50 -2.52 -18.67
N ASN A 205 8.62 -2.61 -19.40
CA ASN A 205 9.69 -3.57 -19.16
C ASN A 205 10.30 -3.38 -17.77
N TYR A 206 10.69 -2.15 -17.42
CA TYR A 206 11.26 -1.85 -16.12
C TYR A 206 10.29 -2.18 -14.98
N SER A 207 9.02 -1.77 -15.08
CA SER A 207 8.00 -2.08 -14.08
C SER A 207 7.79 -3.58 -13.91
N ALA A 208 7.78 -4.34 -15.01
CA ALA A 208 7.66 -5.80 -14.96
C ALA A 208 8.88 -6.45 -14.28
N VAL A 209 10.10 -6.09 -14.68
CA VAL A 209 11.33 -6.62 -14.08
C VAL A 209 11.44 -6.21 -12.61
N SER A 210 11.09 -4.98 -12.28
CA SER A 210 11.04 -4.48 -10.90
C SER A 210 10.09 -5.30 -10.04
N ALA A 211 8.91 -5.61 -10.56
CA ALA A 211 7.92 -6.42 -9.86
C ALA A 211 8.38 -7.88 -9.67
N VAL A 212 8.98 -8.51 -10.69
CA VAL A 212 9.56 -9.87 -10.56
C VAL A 212 10.71 -9.87 -9.56
N ALA A 213 11.66 -8.95 -9.69
CA ALA A 213 12.78 -8.80 -8.76
C ALA A 213 12.27 -8.58 -7.34
N SER A 214 11.25 -7.73 -7.17
CA SER A 214 10.60 -7.48 -5.91
C SER A 214 9.95 -8.72 -5.32
N ALA A 215 9.24 -9.53 -6.11
CA ALA A 215 8.64 -10.78 -5.63
C ALA A 215 9.70 -11.79 -5.17
N VAL A 216 10.75 -12.01 -5.97
CA VAL A 216 11.78 -13.02 -5.69
C VAL A 216 12.72 -12.58 -4.57
N LEU A 217 13.33 -11.40 -4.70
CA LEU A 217 14.38 -10.95 -3.77
C LEU A 217 13.83 -10.67 -2.37
N ARG A 218 12.61 -10.16 -2.23
CA ARG A 218 11.99 -10.00 -0.91
C ARG A 218 11.76 -11.31 -0.19
N LEU A 219 11.36 -12.37 -0.90
CA LEU A 219 11.14 -13.68 -0.28
C LEU A 219 12.46 -14.30 0.17
N VAL A 220 13.45 -14.29 -0.71
CA VAL A 220 14.80 -14.79 -0.39
C VAL A 220 15.40 -13.97 0.76
N GLY A 221 15.23 -12.66 0.74
CA GLY A 221 15.79 -11.76 1.74
C GLY A 221 15.15 -11.93 3.12
N ILE A 222 13.82 -12.06 3.23
CA ILE A 222 13.19 -12.25 4.53
C ILE A 222 13.59 -13.60 5.11
N GLU A 223 13.65 -14.66 4.29
CA GLU A 223 14.05 -15.98 4.77
C GLU A 223 15.51 -16.00 5.23
N ALA A 224 16.41 -15.34 4.49
CA ALA A 224 17.80 -15.18 4.90
C ALA A 224 17.93 -14.41 6.22
N LEU A 225 17.25 -13.27 6.36
CA LEU A 225 17.28 -12.45 7.57
C LEU A 225 16.67 -13.17 8.78
N THR A 226 15.58 -13.91 8.59
CA THR A 226 14.98 -14.74 9.65
C THR A 226 15.92 -15.86 10.08
N LYS A 227 16.62 -16.54 9.15
CA LYS A 227 17.64 -17.56 9.47
C LYS A 227 18.83 -16.98 10.24
N LEU A 228 19.16 -15.70 10.01
CA LEU A 228 20.18 -14.97 10.77
C LEU A 228 19.68 -14.46 12.13
N GLY A 229 18.43 -14.74 12.50
CA GLY A 229 17.86 -14.32 13.78
C GLY A 229 17.48 -12.84 13.86
N ALA A 230 17.32 -12.16 12.72
CA ALA A 230 16.92 -10.75 12.70
C ALA A 230 15.48 -10.57 13.20
N SER A 231 15.28 -9.61 14.11
CA SER A 231 13.95 -9.21 14.58
C SER A 231 13.21 -8.37 13.53
N ASP A 232 11.87 -8.36 13.53
CA ASP A 232 11.09 -7.55 12.58
C ASP A 232 11.51 -6.05 12.56
N PRO A 233 11.72 -5.37 13.71
CA PRO A 233 12.19 -3.98 13.71
C PRO A 233 13.59 -3.81 13.08
N LEU A 234 14.50 -4.77 13.28
CA LEU A 234 15.83 -4.72 12.65
C LEU A 234 15.72 -4.86 11.12
N VAL A 235 14.85 -5.75 10.63
CA VAL A 235 14.58 -5.89 9.20
C VAL A 235 14.00 -4.60 8.62
N CYS A 236 13.09 -3.95 9.34
CA CYS A 236 12.57 -2.62 9.00
C CYS A 236 13.68 -1.57 8.96
N ALA A 237 14.57 -1.51 9.94
CA ALA A 237 15.69 -0.57 9.95
C ALA A 237 16.64 -0.78 8.74
N ILE A 238 16.98 -2.03 8.41
CA ILE A 238 17.75 -2.37 7.21
C ILE A 238 17.02 -1.88 5.95
N SER A 239 15.70 -2.05 5.88
CA SER A 239 14.89 -1.59 4.75
C SER A 239 15.01 -0.09 4.50
N HIS A 240 15.14 0.72 5.55
CA HIS A 240 15.31 2.17 5.43
C HIS A 240 16.71 2.56 4.93
N ILE A 241 17.76 1.86 5.37
CA ILE A 241 19.11 2.06 4.82
C ILE A 241 19.12 1.76 3.32
N LEU A 242 18.52 0.62 2.92
CA LEU A 242 18.43 0.21 1.53
C LEU A 242 17.56 1.18 0.72
N PHE A 243 16.50 1.74 1.30
CA PHE A 243 15.70 2.79 0.66
C PHE A 243 16.55 4.02 0.38
N CYS A 244 17.27 4.55 1.38
CA CYS A 244 18.16 5.70 1.22
C CYS A 244 19.20 5.43 0.12
N GLY A 245 19.83 4.26 0.13
CA GLY A 245 20.76 3.85 -0.93
C GLY A 245 20.11 3.84 -2.32
N SER A 246 18.92 3.24 -2.45
CA SER A 246 18.19 3.16 -3.72
C SER A 246 17.78 4.53 -4.26
N VAL A 247 17.25 5.43 -3.42
CA VAL A 247 16.81 6.75 -3.88
C VAL A 247 17.99 7.69 -4.14
N VAL A 248 19.07 7.60 -3.37
CA VAL A 248 20.31 8.35 -3.66
C VAL A 248 20.91 7.87 -4.97
N TRP A 249 20.99 6.56 -5.19
CA TRP A 249 21.46 6.00 -6.46
C TRP A 249 20.61 6.50 -7.64
N THR A 250 19.28 6.45 -7.50
CA THR A 250 18.34 6.97 -8.50
C THR A 250 18.60 8.46 -8.80
N ALA A 251 18.84 9.27 -7.77
CA ALA A 251 19.09 10.70 -7.93
C ALA A 251 20.34 11.01 -8.78
N PHE A 252 21.37 10.16 -8.70
CA PHE A 252 22.62 10.32 -9.43
C PHE A 252 22.71 9.51 -10.73
N ALA A 253 21.69 8.72 -11.05
CA ALA A 253 21.66 7.94 -12.29
C ALA A 253 21.69 8.86 -13.52
N GLN A 254 22.56 8.53 -14.47
CA GLN A 254 22.69 9.25 -15.75
C GLN A 254 22.43 8.35 -16.96
N HIS A 255 22.36 7.03 -16.75
CA HIS A 255 22.22 6.03 -17.81
C HIS A 255 21.13 5.03 -17.45
N ASN A 256 20.46 4.48 -18.47
CA ASN A 256 19.35 3.53 -18.29
C ASN A 256 19.73 2.35 -17.39
N TRP A 257 20.91 1.75 -17.61
CA TRP A 257 21.38 0.61 -16.80
C TRP A 257 21.49 0.95 -15.31
N ALA A 258 21.81 2.20 -14.96
CA ALA A 258 21.95 2.62 -13.57
C ALA A 258 20.59 2.57 -12.85
N ILE A 259 19.48 2.82 -13.55
CA ILE A 259 18.14 2.65 -12.99
C ILE A 259 17.85 1.15 -12.74
N TYR A 260 18.26 0.25 -13.63
CA TYR A 260 18.12 -1.20 -13.42
C TYR A 260 18.92 -1.74 -12.23
N VAL A 261 20.04 -1.12 -11.86
CA VAL A 261 20.80 -1.52 -10.65
C VAL A 261 19.97 -1.34 -9.38
N THR A 262 19.07 -0.35 -9.34
CA THR A 262 18.18 -0.15 -8.19
C THR A 262 17.25 -1.35 -7.96
N LEU A 263 17.03 -2.21 -8.96
CA LEU A 263 16.23 -3.42 -8.83
C LEU A 263 16.87 -4.48 -7.94
N LEU A 264 18.17 -4.37 -7.65
CA LEU A 264 18.86 -5.22 -6.68
C LEU A 264 18.64 -4.76 -5.23
N ILE A 265 18.22 -3.51 -5.02
CA ILE A 265 18.13 -2.88 -3.69
C ILE A 265 16.67 -2.56 -3.33
N SER A 266 15.93 -1.95 -4.25
CA SER A 266 14.54 -1.51 -4.07
C SER A 266 13.55 -2.59 -3.62
N PRO A 267 13.69 -3.89 -3.95
CA PRO A 267 12.84 -4.93 -3.37
C PRO A 267 12.77 -4.86 -1.84
N PHE A 268 13.92 -4.69 -1.20
CA PHE A 268 14.02 -4.78 0.25
C PHE A 268 13.42 -3.57 0.98
N THR A 269 13.14 -2.47 0.28
CA THR A 269 12.57 -1.26 0.89
C THR A 269 11.13 -1.47 1.34
N MET A 270 10.44 -2.48 0.80
CA MET A 270 9.04 -2.74 1.09
C MET A 270 8.80 -3.48 2.41
N TYR A 271 9.85 -3.90 3.13
CA TYR A 271 9.68 -4.66 4.38
C TYR A 271 8.93 -3.87 5.45
N GLN A 272 9.19 -2.57 5.62
CA GLN A 272 8.42 -1.74 6.58
C GLN A 272 6.91 -1.87 6.33
N GLY A 273 6.49 -1.85 5.06
CA GLY A 273 5.08 -1.99 4.70
C GLY A 273 4.47 -3.33 5.10
N SER A 274 5.16 -4.44 4.82
CA SER A 274 4.67 -5.80 5.12
C SER A 274 4.77 -6.15 6.61
N LEU A 275 5.85 -5.75 7.28
CA LEU A 275 6.12 -6.14 8.66
C LEU A 275 5.37 -5.30 9.69
N THR A 276 4.90 -4.10 9.33
CA THR A 276 4.06 -3.27 10.21
C THR A 276 2.83 -4.04 10.70
N TRP A 277 2.15 -4.77 9.82
CA TRP A 277 0.99 -5.60 10.16
C TRP A 277 1.36 -6.74 11.12
N SER A 278 2.48 -7.42 10.85
CA SER A 278 3.02 -8.47 11.71
C SER A 278 3.33 -7.93 13.11
N MET A 279 4.09 -6.83 13.19
CA MET A 279 4.49 -6.20 14.44
C MET A 279 3.28 -5.74 15.26
N ILE A 280 2.34 -5.02 14.64
CA ILE A 280 1.12 -4.56 15.32
C ILE A 280 0.30 -5.75 15.83
N SER A 281 0.12 -6.80 15.02
CA SER A 281 -0.68 -7.98 15.42
C SER A 281 -0.15 -8.75 16.64
N LYS A 282 1.16 -8.68 16.91
CA LYS A 282 1.82 -9.32 18.07
C LYS A 282 1.54 -8.59 19.39
N TRP A 283 1.19 -7.32 19.31
CA TRP A 283 0.94 -6.47 20.49
C TRP A 283 -0.55 -6.23 20.76
N LEU A 284 -1.42 -6.75 19.90
CA LEU A 284 -2.87 -6.58 19.96
C LEU A 284 -3.60 -7.89 20.27
N GLU A 285 -4.67 -7.77 21.05
CA GLU A 285 -5.61 -8.87 21.23
C GLU A 285 -6.42 -9.11 19.94
N PRO A 286 -6.89 -10.34 19.68
CA PRO A 286 -7.60 -10.67 18.44
C PRO A 286 -8.76 -9.71 18.11
N HIS A 287 -9.56 -9.36 19.12
CA HIS A 287 -10.71 -8.47 18.97
C HIS A 287 -10.32 -7.01 18.64
N GLU A 288 -9.08 -6.59 18.90
CA GLU A 288 -8.57 -5.25 18.59
C GLU A 288 -7.97 -5.14 17.19
N ARG A 289 -7.63 -6.28 16.56
CA ARG A 289 -6.86 -6.32 15.30
C ARG A 289 -7.59 -5.65 14.16
N SER A 290 -8.89 -5.89 14.01
CA SER A 290 -9.70 -5.29 12.95
C SER A 290 -9.70 -3.76 13.00
N HIS A 291 -9.90 -3.18 14.19
CA HIS A 291 -9.86 -1.73 14.38
C HIS A 291 -8.46 -1.14 14.12
N ALA A 292 -7.41 -1.76 14.66
CA ALA A 292 -6.05 -1.30 14.43
C ALA A 292 -5.64 -1.39 12.96
N PHE A 293 -6.03 -2.46 12.29
CA PHE A 293 -5.74 -2.67 10.88
C PHE A 293 -6.50 -1.69 9.99
N THR A 294 -7.71 -1.31 10.39
CA THR A 294 -8.45 -0.23 9.74
C THR A 294 -7.67 1.08 9.87
N PHE A 295 -7.24 1.44 11.08
CA PHE A 295 -6.45 2.65 11.31
C PHE A 295 -5.15 2.69 10.49
N VAL A 296 -4.43 1.57 10.40
CA VAL A 296 -3.19 1.45 9.60
C VAL A 296 -3.49 1.60 8.11
N THR A 297 -4.59 1.02 7.61
CA THR A 297 -5.03 1.18 6.22
C THR A 297 -5.33 2.64 5.90
N GLU A 298 -6.06 3.33 6.76
CA GLU A 298 -6.38 4.74 6.58
C GLU A 298 -5.12 5.62 6.62
N THR A 299 -4.23 5.35 7.58
CA THR A 299 -2.93 6.02 7.66
C THR A 299 -2.14 5.84 6.37
N ASN A 300 -2.10 4.63 5.81
CA ASN A 300 -1.45 4.34 4.55
C ASN A 300 -2.02 5.17 3.40
N VAL A 301 -3.35 5.19 3.23
CA VAL A 301 -4.01 5.92 2.14
C VAL A 301 -3.77 7.43 2.25
N ILE A 302 -3.92 8.00 3.46
CA ILE A 302 -3.69 9.43 3.70
C ILE A 302 -2.23 9.79 3.41
N MET A 303 -1.27 8.98 3.89
CA MET A 303 0.16 9.26 3.69
C MET A 303 0.60 9.09 2.23
N ILE A 304 0.02 8.15 1.47
CA ILE A 304 0.27 8.03 0.03
C ILE A 304 -0.22 9.29 -0.70
N ALA A 305 -1.45 9.72 -0.40
CA ALA A 305 -2.03 10.90 -1.03
C ALA A 305 -1.25 12.18 -0.67
N ALA A 306 -0.93 12.36 0.60
CA ALA A 306 -0.17 13.50 1.10
C ALA A 306 1.26 13.53 0.54
N GLY A 307 1.98 12.41 0.63
CA GLY A 307 3.35 12.27 0.13
C GLY A 307 3.42 12.43 -1.39
N GLY A 308 2.55 11.75 -2.13
CA GLY A 308 2.48 11.86 -3.58
C GLY A 308 2.20 13.30 -4.03
N SER A 309 1.24 13.98 -3.40
CA SER A 309 0.94 15.39 -3.68
C SER A 309 2.13 16.30 -3.36
N PHE A 310 2.73 16.12 -2.18
CA PHE A 310 3.88 16.91 -1.74
C PHE A 310 5.08 16.76 -2.69
N PHE A 311 5.47 15.53 -3.03
CA PHE A 311 6.62 15.29 -3.88
C PHE A 311 6.38 15.68 -5.34
N ASN A 312 5.17 15.53 -5.88
CA ASN A 312 4.84 16.03 -7.23
C ASN A 312 4.86 17.57 -7.26
N TRP A 313 4.24 18.22 -6.27
CA TRP A 313 4.28 19.68 -6.13
C TRP A 313 5.72 20.19 -6.01
N LEU A 314 6.56 19.50 -5.25
CA LEU A 314 7.96 19.86 -5.08
C LEU A 314 8.80 19.60 -6.34
N TYR A 315 8.53 18.51 -7.06
CA TYR A 315 9.27 18.10 -8.24
C TYR A 315 9.03 19.02 -9.45
N ALA A 316 7.79 19.48 -9.64
CA ALA A 316 7.40 20.32 -10.77
C ALA A 316 8.29 21.58 -10.97
N PRO A 317 8.57 22.41 -9.95
CA PRO A 317 9.49 23.55 -10.09
C PRO A 317 10.98 23.17 -9.99
N THR A 318 11.32 22.05 -9.33
CA THR A 318 12.73 21.68 -9.07
C THR A 318 13.38 20.94 -10.23
N ILE A 319 12.61 20.31 -11.13
CA ILE A 319 13.15 19.53 -12.24
C ILE A 319 14.14 20.32 -13.13
N VAL A 320 13.89 21.61 -13.34
CA VAL A 320 14.72 22.48 -14.20
C VAL A 320 16.05 22.83 -13.54
N HIS A 321 16.07 23.06 -12.22
CA HIS A 321 17.25 23.54 -11.49
C HIS A 321 18.04 22.41 -10.84
N ASN A 322 17.33 21.48 -10.19
CA ASN A 322 17.91 20.36 -9.46
C ASN A 322 16.95 19.17 -9.40
N ARG A 323 16.90 18.39 -10.49
CA ARG A 323 16.09 17.17 -10.59
C ARG A 323 16.39 16.10 -9.52
N LYS A 324 17.53 16.20 -8.83
CA LYS A 324 17.96 15.25 -7.79
C LYS A 324 17.33 15.56 -6.44
N PHE A 325 16.94 16.82 -6.22
CA PHE A 325 16.53 17.34 -4.92
C PHE A 325 15.42 16.52 -4.27
N THR A 326 14.37 16.20 -5.02
CA THR A 326 13.21 15.43 -4.53
C THR A 326 13.63 14.07 -3.95
N PHE A 327 14.53 13.35 -4.62
CA PHE A 327 15.02 12.05 -4.16
C PHE A 327 15.97 12.17 -2.96
N LEU A 328 16.83 13.19 -2.94
CA LEU A 328 17.74 13.45 -1.82
C LEU A 328 16.97 13.87 -0.56
N LEU A 329 15.92 14.67 -0.71
CA LEU A 329 15.03 15.03 0.40
C LEU A 329 14.31 13.77 0.93
N ALA A 330 13.80 12.92 0.04
CA ALA A 330 13.17 11.66 0.45
C ALA A 330 14.14 10.75 1.22
N ALA A 331 15.40 10.67 0.80
CA ALA A 331 16.45 9.96 1.53
C ALA A 331 16.66 10.54 2.95
N GLY A 332 16.77 11.87 3.06
CA GLY A 332 16.95 12.54 4.35
C GLY A 332 15.78 12.33 5.30
N LEU A 333 14.54 12.46 4.81
CA LEU A 333 13.33 12.21 5.61
C LEU A 333 13.21 10.74 6.04
N ASN A 334 13.69 9.80 5.23
CA ASN A 334 13.64 8.37 5.54
C ASN A 334 14.65 7.93 6.63
N ILE A 335 15.51 8.84 7.10
CA ILE A 335 16.33 8.61 8.31
C ILE A 335 15.45 8.56 9.57
N ILE A 336 14.32 9.27 9.60
CA ILE A 336 13.40 9.27 10.73
C ILE A 336 12.87 7.85 11.04
N PRO A 337 12.24 7.12 10.10
CA PRO A 337 11.76 5.77 10.37
C PRO A 337 12.89 4.76 10.62
N PHE A 338 14.11 5.01 10.14
CA PHE A 338 15.29 4.23 10.56
C PHE A 338 15.53 4.37 12.07
N ILE A 339 15.59 5.60 12.58
CA ILE A 339 15.82 5.87 14.01
C ILE A 339 14.69 5.31 14.87
N LEU A 340 13.44 5.38 14.41
CA LEU A 340 12.27 4.89 15.16
C LEU A 340 12.22 3.36 15.28
N ASN A 341 12.86 2.63 14.37
CA ASN A 341 12.92 1.16 14.37
C ASN A 341 14.15 0.59 15.10
N MET A 342 15.07 1.46 15.58
CA MET A 342 16.27 1.08 16.33
C MET A 342 16.03 1.11 17.84
#